data_AF-A0A3A1U6Q2-F1
#
_entry.id   AF-A0A3A1U6Q2-F1
#
_cell.length_a   1.000
_cell.length_b   1.000
_cell.length_c   1.000
_cell.angle_alpha   90.00
_cell.angle_beta   90.00
_cell.angle_gamma   90.00
#
_symmetry.space_group_name_H-M   'P 1'
#
loop_
_entity.id
_entity.type
_entity.pdbx_description
1 polymer ?
#
loop_
_entity_poly.entity_id
_entity_poly.type
_entity_poly.pdbx_seq_one_letter_code
_entity_poly.pdbx_strand_id
1 'polypeptide(L)' 'MNAASGVSGGAFWFTLALVNAGLAEGKGRSRLAWFLLSLLLGPLATFLVVVLAPASAGADPSGPVSASIAPPADS' A
#
# COMPACT_ATOMS: atom_id res chain seq x y z
N MET A 1 -19.74 -11.40 -14.99
CA MET A 1 -18.29 -11.15 -14.89
C MET A 1 -18.15 -9.65 -14.76
N ASN A 2 -17.88 -9.12 -13.56
CA ASN A 2 -17.65 -7.67 -13.42
C ASN A 2 -16.19 -7.39 -13.74
N ALA A 3 -15.95 -6.66 -14.82
CA ALA A 3 -14.65 -6.09 -15.11
C ALA A 3 -14.32 -5.10 -13.99
N ALA A 4 -13.28 -5.39 -13.19
CA ALA A 4 -12.66 -4.37 -12.37
C ALA A 4 -12.08 -3.34 -13.35
N SER A 5 -12.80 -2.24 -13.58
CA SER A 5 -12.38 -1.16 -14.45
C SER A 5 -11.11 -0.57 -13.87
N GLY A 6 -9.98 -0.96 -14.46
CA GLY A 6 -8.64 -0.69 -13.99
C GLY A 6 -8.33 0.79 -14.03
N VAL A 7 -8.67 1.52 -12.98
CA VAL A 7 -8.02 2.78 -12.69
C VAL A 7 -6.68 2.42 -12.05
N SER A 8 -5.60 2.50 -12.85
CA SER A 8 -4.25 2.27 -12.36
C SER A 8 -3.98 3.24 -11.21
N GLY A 9 -3.52 2.75 -10.05
CA GLY A 9 -3.38 3.57 -8.84
C GLY A 9 -2.60 4.88 -9.03
N GLY A 10 -1.60 4.89 -9.93
CA GLY A 10 -0.87 6.10 -10.29
C GLY A 10 -1.71 7.15 -11.06
N ALA A 11 -2.59 6.72 -11.95
CA ALA A 11 -3.48 7.63 -12.69
C ALA A 11 -4.53 8.25 -11.77
N PHE A 12 -5.06 7.47 -10.83
CA PHE A 12 -5.95 7.97 -9.78
C PHE A 12 -5.24 8.99 -8.89
N TRP A 13 -4.02 8.70 -8.47
CA TRP A 13 -3.21 9.60 -7.65
C TRP A 13 -2.86 10.91 -8.37
N PHE A 14 -2.44 10.84 -9.63
CA PHE A 14 -2.16 12.03 -10.45
C PHE A 14 -3.41 12.89 -10.64
N THR A 15 -4.56 12.26 -10.84
CA THR A 15 -5.85 12.95 -10.94
C THR A 15 -6.18 13.67 -9.64
N LEU A 16 -6.02 13.01 -8.48
CA LEU A 16 -6.19 13.65 -7.17
C LEU A 16 -5.25 14.86 -6.98
N ALA A 17 -3.99 14.74 -7.40
CA ALA A 17 -3.04 15.85 -7.34
C ALA A 17 -3.48 17.05 -8.21
N LEU A 18 -4.00 16.80 -9.41
CA LEU A 18 -4.60 17.82 -10.28
C LEU A 18 -5.85 18.47 -9.68
N VAL A 19 -6.74 17.67 -9.09
CA VAL A 19 -7.95 18.17 -8.42
C VAL A 19 -7.57 19.07 -7.23
N ASN A 20 -6.63 18.64 -6.38
CA ASN A 20 -6.15 19.45 -5.26
C ASN A 20 -5.46 20.74 -5.72
N ALA A 21 -4.74 20.71 -6.84
CA ALA A 21 -4.14 21.90 -7.44
C ALA A 21 -5.20 22.91 -7.91
N GLY A 22 -6.26 22.45 -8.58
CA GLY A 22 -7.37 23.30 -9.01
C GLY A 22 -8.19 23.86 -7.84
N LEU A 23 -8.42 23.06 -6.79
CA LEU A 23 -9.06 23.52 -5.56
C LEU A 23 -8.24 24.58 -4.82
N ALA A 24 -6.91 24.46 -4.84
CA ALA A 24 -6.01 25.45 -4.25
C ALA A 24 -6.00 26.75 -5.06
N GLU A 25 -6.02 26.65 -6.39
CA GLU A 25 -6.09 27.80 -7.28
C GLU A 25 -7.37 28.61 -7.07
N GLY A 26 -8.51 27.93 -6.94
CA GLY A 26 -9.80 28.56 -6.63
C GLY A 26 -9.86 29.26 -5.27
N LYS A 27 -8.90 28.98 -4.38
CA LYS A 27 -8.74 29.65 -3.08
C LYS A 27 -7.62 30.71 -3.08
N GLY A 28 -7.10 31.10 -4.24
CA GLY A 28 -6.01 32.07 -4.36
C GLY A 28 -4.65 31.55 -3.85
N ARG A 29 -4.47 30.22 -3.76
CA ARG A 29 -3.21 29.58 -3.40
C ARG A 29 -2.52 29.04 -4.66
N SER A 30 -1.19 28.91 -4.61
CA SER A 30 -0.43 28.46 -5.78
C SER A 30 -0.78 27.02 -6.19
N ARG A 31 -1.41 26.87 -7.36
CA ARG A 31 -1.79 25.57 -7.94
C ARG A 31 -0.60 24.61 -8.01
N LEU A 32 0.58 25.12 -8.37
CA LEU A 32 1.77 24.31 -8.60
C LEU A 32 2.38 23.85 -7.28
N ALA A 33 2.34 24.68 -6.24
CA ALA A 33 2.77 24.27 -4.91
C ALA A 33 1.90 23.13 -4.36
N TRP A 34 0.58 23.23 -4.51
CA TRP A 34 -0.37 22.21 -4.03
C TRP A 34 -0.38 20.94 -4.90
N PHE A 35 -0.13 21.07 -6.20
CA PHE A 35 0.14 19.96 -7.10
C PHE A 35 1.38 19.18 -6.66
N LEU A 36 2.53 19.86 -6.50
CA LEU A 36 3.78 19.22 -6.07
C LEU A 36 3.65 18.59 -4.69
N LEU A 37 2.96 19.25 -3.75
CA LEU A 37 2.71 18.71 -2.42
C LEU A 37 1.91 17.40 -2.49
N SER A 38 0.85 17.36 -3.30
CA SER A 38 0.05 16.15 -3.51
C SER A 38 0.83 15.07 -4.26
N LEU A 39 1.64 15.45 -5.25
CA LEU A 39 2.47 14.54 -6.01
C LEU A 39 3.55 13.91 -5.14
N LEU A 40 4.14 14.66 -4.21
CA LEU A 40 5.21 14.20 -3.31
C LEU A 40 4.70 13.29 -2.19
N LEU A 41 3.41 13.38 -1.81
CA LEU A 41 2.81 12.46 -0.83
C LEU A 41 2.86 11.00 -1.29
N GLY A 42 2.72 10.73 -2.59
CA GLY A 42 2.78 9.37 -3.14
C GLY A 42 4.16 8.72 -2.95
N PRO A 43 5.26 9.33 -3.42
CA PRO A 43 6.61 8.89 -3.16
C PRO A 43 6.96 8.81 -1.67
N LEU A 44 6.46 9.72 -0.85
CA LEU A 44 6.70 9.68 0.60
C LEU A 44 6.11 8.42 1.24
N ALA A 45 4.91 7.99 0.82
CA ALA A 45 4.33 6.74 1.29
C ALA A 45 5.20 5.53 0.89
N THR A 46 5.69 5.49 -0.35
CA THR A 46 6.62 4.44 -0.81
C THR A 46 7.92 4.46 -0.01
N PHE A 47 8.48 5.65 0.24
CA PHE A 47 9.71 5.80 1.02
C PHE A 47 9.52 5.28 2.46
N LEU A 48 8.42 5.63 3.11
CA LEU A 48 8.08 5.12 4.45
C LEU A 48 7.93 3.61 4.46
N VAL A 49 7.30 3.00 3.44
CA VAL A 49 7.18 1.54 3.33
C VAL A 49 8.55 0.87 3.19
N VAL A 50 9.49 1.49 2.46
CA VAL A 50 10.83 0.94 2.26
C VAL A 50 11.68 1.05 3.54
N VAL A 51 11.54 2.15 4.29
CA VAL A 51 12.36 2.42 5.47
C VAL A 51 11.79 1.79 6.74
N LEU A 52 10.47 1.70 6.87
CA LEU A 52 9.83 1.11 8.04
C LEU A 52 10.04 -0.41 8.01
N ALA A 53 10.62 -0.95 9.09
CA ALA A 53 10.73 -2.39 9.26
C ALA A 53 9.34 -3.05 9.18
N PRO A 54 9.24 -4.26 8.62
CA PRO A 54 7.97 -4.96 8.55
C PRO A 54 7.35 -5.03 9.94
N ALA A 55 6.08 -4.64 10.05
CA ALA A 55 5.34 -4.73 11.30
C ALA A 55 5.46 -6.17 11.80
N SER A 56 6.15 -6.36 12.93
CA SER A 56 6.47 -7.68 13.46
C SER A 56 5.19 -8.47 13.67
N ALA A 57 4.96 -9.47 12.81
CA ALA A 57 3.88 -10.42 13.00
C ALA A 57 4.27 -11.32 14.17
N GLY A 58 3.83 -10.97 15.37
CA GLY A 58 3.93 -11.81 16.56
C GLY A 58 2.96 -13.00 16.49
N ALA A 59 3.15 -13.89 15.52
CA ALA A 59 2.49 -15.18 15.45
C ALA A 59 3.56 -16.28 15.38
N ASP A 60 3.82 -16.86 16.54
CA ASP A 60 4.71 -18.00 16.78
C ASP A 60 4.69 -19.04 15.65
N PRO A 61 5.83 -19.36 15.00
CA PRO A 61 5.97 -20.58 14.21
C PRO A 61 6.18 -21.84 15.09
N SER A 62 6.06 -21.72 16.42
CA SER A 62 6.35 -22.79 17.37
C SER A 62 5.07 -23.49 17.85
N GLY A 63 4.47 -24.30 16.98
CA GLY A 63 3.72 -25.46 17.44
C GLY A 63 4.63 -26.69 17.39
N PRO A 64 5.14 -27.22 18.51
CA PRO A 64 5.85 -28.50 18.49
C PRO A 64 4.86 -29.64 18.27
N VAL A 65 4.67 -30.09 17.03
CA VAL A 65 4.01 -31.39 16.74
C VAL A 65 4.82 -32.24 15.77
N SER A 66 6.15 -32.25 15.93
CA SER A 66 6.96 -33.44 15.63
C SER A 66 6.94 -34.36 16.85
N ALA A 67 5.83 -35.08 17.10
CA ALA A 67 5.81 -36.19 18.08
C ALA A 67 4.56 -37.10 17.95
N SER A 68 4.27 -37.64 16.76
CA SER A 68 3.40 -38.81 16.54
C SER A 68 3.53 -39.18 15.04
N ILE A 69 4.45 -40.02 14.52
CA ILE A 69 4.90 -41.39 14.86
C ILE A 69 3.68 -42.26 15.24
N ALA A 70 3.20 -43.24 14.46
CA ALA A 70 3.81 -44.12 13.47
C ALA A 70 2.75 -44.68 12.48
N PRO A 71 3.11 -45.10 11.25
CA PRO A 71 2.27 -46.01 10.46
C PRO A 71 2.43 -47.46 10.97
N PRO A 72 1.35 -48.23 11.25
CA PRO A 72 1.49 -49.67 11.33
C PRO A 72 1.78 -50.20 9.92
N ALA A 73 2.84 -50.99 9.83
CA ALA A 73 3.15 -51.78 8.66
C ALA A 73 2.21 -53.00 8.67
N ASP A 74 1.35 -53.10 7.67
CA ASP A 74 0.45 -54.23 7.51
C ASP A 74 0.89 -54.97 6.23
N SER A 75 1.47 -56.16 6.43
CA SER A 75 1.95 -57.13 5.42
C SER A 75 0.86 -58.09 4.95
#